data_AF-A0A4Q3VS13-F1
#
_entry.id   AF-A0A4Q3VS13-F1
#
_cell.length_a   1.000
_cell.length_b   1.000
_cell.length_c   1.000
_cell.angle_alpha   90.00
_cell.angle_beta   90.00
_cell.angle_gamma   90.00
#
_symmetry.space_group_name_H-M   'P 1'
#
loop_
_entity.id
_entity.type
_entity.pdbx_description
1 polymer ?
#
loop_
_entity_poly.entity_id
_entity_poly.type
_entity_poly.pdbx_seq_one_letter_code
_entity_poly.pdbx_strand_id
1 'polypeptide(L)'
;VLECAHNAAMQVIVSNTTEVGIQLVQEDIRQHPPKSFPGKLLAFLYERFKAFEGSEKSGMVIVPTELIPENGTKLQAIVLELAHLNSLEDAFIEWLECCNYFCNSLVDRIVPGKPDAAMQETLNKLLGYSDGLLTMSEVYRLWAIEGNEHVKSILSFAQVDNGVIIEPSIDIYRELKLRMLNGTHTMSSGLAILAGCETVKAAMDDETVSAFIADIMQQEIAPNIPYDVSLDVAHDFGAKVLDRFRNPHIQHLWLSITLNYSSKIRLRCLPVLQKHYEKTDAAPELFSLGFAAYIYFMKAITIRDGKYYGDLHGASYLIQDELAETFYKRWAGLSVPALVKEVLSDGPFWGTDLAALPNFTQAVTDKLNSLINQGVKETIESTLSKKTIAA
;
A
#
# COMPACT_ATOMS: atom_id res chain seq x y z
N VAL A 1 -9.72 11.30 -30.56
CA VAL A 1 -8.76 11.53 -29.45
C VAL A 1 -7.83 12.69 -29.78
N LEU A 2 -7.01 12.60 -30.84
CA LEU A 2 -6.09 13.70 -31.19
C LEU A 2 -6.82 15.02 -31.53
N GLU A 3 -7.99 14.98 -32.15
CA GLU A 3 -8.82 16.19 -32.34
C GLU A 3 -9.16 16.90 -31.02
N CYS A 4 -9.27 16.17 -29.90
CA CYS A 4 -9.51 16.79 -28.60
C CYS A 4 -8.30 17.62 -28.12
N ALA A 5 -7.10 17.36 -28.63
CA ALA A 5 -5.90 18.13 -28.31
C ALA A 5 -6.04 19.61 -28.71
N HIS A 6 -6.88 19.91 -29.71
CA HIS A 6 -7.16 21.26 -30.21
C HIS A 6 -8.14 22.04 -29.32
N ASN A 7 -8.72 21.41 -28.29
CA ASN A 7 -9.65 22.06 -27.39
C ASN A 7 -8.90 22.88 -26.33
N ALA A 8 -8.99 24.21 -26.41
CA ALA A 8 -8.35 25.12 -25.45
C ALA A 8 -8.88 24.98 -24.01
N ALA A 9 -10.12 24.49 -23.85
CA ALA A 9 -10.73 24.27 -22.53
C ALA A 9 -10.20 23.00 -21.82
N MET A 10 -9.53 22.09 -22.55
CA MET A 10 -8.87 20.96 -21.92
C MET A 10 -7.57 21.42 -21.27
N GLN A 11 -7.47 21.25 -19.95
CA GLN A 11 -6.29 21.64 -19.16
C GLN A 11 -5.75 20.50 -18.31
N VAL A 12 -6.49 19.38 -18.20
CA VAL A 12 -6.19 18.27 -17.30
C VAL A 12 -6.17 16.95 -18.06
N ILE A 13 -5.18 16.11 -17.77
CA ILE A 13 -5.12 14.70 -18.17
C ILE A 13 -5.01 13.87 -16.89
N VAL A 14 -5.91 12.91 -16.70
CA VAL A 14 -5.85 11.93 -15.61
C VAL A 14 -5.72 10.54 -16.22
N SER A 15 -4.83 9.71 -15.68
CA SER A 15 -4.65 8.34 -16.16
C SER A 15 -4.79 7.31 -15.05
N ASN A 16 -5.35 6.16 -15.39
CA ASN A 16 -5.26 4.94 -14.60
C ASN A 16 -5.15 3.75 -15.57
N THR A 17 -3.92 3.35 -15.85
CA THR A 17 -3.58 2.34 -16.86
C THR A 17 -2.99 1.07 -16.23
N THR A 18 -3.23 0.88 -14.93
CA THR A 18 -2.62 -0.15 -14.06
C THR A 18 -1.11 0.05 -13.87
N GLU A 19 -0.48 -0.73 -13.00
CA GLU A 19 0.94 -0.62 -12.65
C GLU A 19 1.88 -0.88 -13.83
N VAL A 20 1.41 -1.58 -14.86
CA VAL A 20 2.18 -1.85 -16.09
C VAL A 20 1.95 -0.80 -17.18
N GLY A 21 1.06 0.15 -16.97
CA GLY A 21 0.70 1.13 -17.99
C GLY A 21 1.74 2.24 -18.19
N ILE A 22 2.53 2.55 -17.15
CA ILE A 22 3.65 3.51 -17.22
C ILE A 22 4.95 2.72 -17.44
N GLN A 23 5.21 2.40 -18.71
CA GLN A 23 6.43 1.71 -19.14
C GLN A 23 6.92 2.29 -20.46
N LEU A 24 8.25 2.34 -20.61
CA LEU A 24 8.86 2.71 -21.88
C LEU A 24 8.66 1.57 -22.89
N VAL A 25 7.98 1.89 -23.99
CA VAL A 25 7.90 1.03 -25.17
C VAL A 25 8.48 1.83 -26.32
N GLN A 26 9.58 1.37 -26.91
CA GLN A 26 10.15 2.03 -28.09
C GLN A 26 9.16 1.93 -29.25
N GLU A 27 8.54 3.06 -29.61
CA GLU A 27 7.51 3.12 -30.63
C GLU A 27 7.48 4.48 -31.32
N ASP A 28 6.95 4.49 -32.55
CA ASP A 28 6.73 5.73 -33.30
C ASP A 28 5.35 6.30 -32.93
N ILE A 29 5.32 7.53 -32.42
CA ILE A 29 4.07 8.19 -32.04
C ILE A 29 3.17 8.55 -33.23
N ARG A 30 3.71 8.47 -34.46
CA ARG A 30 2.96 8.63 -35.72
C ARG A 30 2.21 7.35 -36.09
N GLN A 31 2.35 6.26 -35.33
CA GLN A 31 1.47 5.08 -35.43
C GLN A 31 0.06 5.43 -34.94
N HIS A 32 -0.97 4.87 -35.59
CA HIS A 32 -2.36 5.21 -35.30
C HIS A 32 -3.16 4.00 -34.79
N PRO A 33 -3.34 3.84 -33.45
CA PRO A 33 -2.70 4.59 -32.36
C PRO A 33 -1.35 3.99 -31.92
N PRO A 34 -0.51 4.73 -31.16
CA PRO A 34 0.60 4.14 -30.42
C PRO A 34 0.08 3.06 -29.46
N LYS A 35 0.93 2.10 -29.08
CA LYS A 35 0.62 0.96 -28.23
C LYS A 35 0.53 1.37 -26.76
N SER A 36 1.59 2.00 -26.23
CA SER A 36 1.68 2.32 -24.80
C SER A 36 0.88 3.56 -24.43
N PHE A 37 0.56 3.73 -23.15
CA PHE A 37 -0.05 4.97 -22.67
C PHE A 37 0.91 6.18 -22.80
N PRO A 38 2.19 6.09 -22.39
CA PRO A 38 3.15 7.18 -22.62
C PRO A 38 3.26 7.59 -24.10
N GLY A 39 3.27 6.64 -25.04
CA GLY A 39 3.28 6.95 -26.48
C GLY A 39 2.01 7.67 -26.94
N LYS A 40 0.83 7.26 -26.47
CA LYS A 40 -0.44 7.95 -26.75
C LYS A 40 -0.47 9.37 -26.17
N LEU A 41 0.06 9.54 -24.95
CA LEU A 41 0.16 10.84 -24.28
C LEU A 41 1.10 11.77 -25.05
N LEU A 42 2.27 11.27 -25.46
CA LEU A 42 3.21 12.04 -26.26
C LEU A 42 2.61 12.47 -27.60
N ALA A 43 1.92 11.57 -28.31
CA ALA A 43 1.21 11.90 -29.55
C ALA A 43 0.16 13.01 -29.33
N PHE A 44 -0.59 12.94 -28.24
CA PHE A 44 -1.59 13.95 -27.88
C PHE A 44 -0.95 15.31 -27.56
N LEU A 45 0.12 15.33 -26.75
CA LEU A 45 0.83 16.56 -26.38
C LEU A 45 1.49 17.20 -27.61
N TYR A 46 2.06 16.40 -28.51
CA TYR A 46 2.65 16.90 -29.74
C TYR A 46 1.60 17.50 -30.69
N GLU A 47 0.44 16.86 -30.80
CA GLU A 47 -0.68 17.42 -31.57
C GLU A 47 -1.16 18.74 -30.98
N ARG A 48 -1.26 18.81 -29.64
CA ARG A 48 -1.63 20.03 -28.93
C ARG A 48 -0.64 21.16 -29.14
N PHE A 49 0.65 20.87 -29.01
CA PHE A 49 1.74 21.83 -29.24
C PHE A 49 1.61 22.49 -30.63
N LYS A 50 1.40 21.69 -31.68
CA LYS A 50 1.19 22.20 -33.04
C LYS A 50 -0.07 23.04 -33.16
N ALA A 51 -1.18 22.58 -32.59
CA ALA A 51 -2.48 23.26 -32.68
C ALA A 51 -2.47 24.67 -32.03
N PHE A 52 -1.61 24.87 -31.03
CA PHE A 52 -1.48 26.15 -30.30
C PHE A 52 -0.14 26.84 -30.53
N GLU A 53 0.60 26.44 -31.58
CA GLU A 53 1.88 27.05 -31.98
C GLU A 53 2.89 27.16 -30.81
N GLY A 54 2.92 26.16 -29.93
CA GLY A 54 3.82 26.13 -28.78
C GLY A 54 3.49 27.11 -27.66
N SER A 55 2.26 27.65 -27.61
CA SER A 55 1.85 28.56 -26.53
C SER A 55 2.02 27.92 -25.14
N GLU A 56 2.69 28.62 -24.23
CA GLU A 56 2.84 28.20 -22.82
C GLU A 56 1.48 27.94 -22.14
N LYS A 57 0.47 28.74 -22.50
CA LYS A 57 -0.90 28.62 -21.96
C LYS A 57 -1.63 27.35 -22.38
N SER A 58 -1.10 26.64 -23.39
CA SER A 58 -1.65 25.37 -23.85
C SER A 58 -1.08 24.17 -23.09
N GLY A 59 -0.16 24.38 -22.15
CA GLY A 59 0.34 23.33 -21.26
C GLY A 59 -0.77 22.61 -20.48
N MET A 60 -0.48 21.39 -20.02
CA MET A 60 -1.44 20.52 -19.35
C MET A 60 -0.98 20.16 -17.93
N VAL A 61 -1.95 20.03 -17.01
CA VAL A 61 -1.75 19.35 -15.73
C VAL A 61 -2.05 17.87 -15.91
N ILE A 62 -1.05 17.02 -15.68
CA ILE A 62 -1.08 15.59 -15.94
C ILE A 62 -0.97 14.86 -14.60
N VAL A 63 -2.01 14.14 -14.20
CA VAL A 63 -2.11 13.46 -12.91
C VAL A 63 -2.26 11.95 -13.13
N PRO A 64 -1.17 11.19 -13.22
CA PRO A 64 -1.24 9.74 -13.18
C PRO A 64 -1.73 9.23 -11.82
N THR A 65 -2.59 8.21 -11.83
CA THR A 65 -3.14 7.56 -10.62
C THR A 65 -2.74 6.08 -10.51
N GLU A 66 -1.83 5.64 -11.38
CA GLU A 66 -1.23 4.32 -11.33
C GLU A 66 -0.49 4.10 -10.00
N LEU A 67 -0.62 2.89 -9.43
CA LEU A 67 -0.10 2.53 -8.10
C LEU A 67 1.40 2.19 -8.11
N ILE A 68 2.20 3.07 -8.70
CA ILE A 68 3.68 2.97 -8.68
C ILE A 68 4.28 4.18 -7.93
N PRO A 69 5.43 4.01 -7.26
CA PRO A 69 6.14 5.13 -6.66
C PRO A 69 6.51 6.15 -7.74
N GLU A 70 6.39 7.45 -7.41
CA GLU A 70 6.81 8.56 -8.28
C GLU A 70 6.20 8.48 -9.69
N ASN A 71 4.90 8.15 -9.77
CA ASN A 71 4.17 7.94 -11.02
C ASN A 71 4.23 9.13 -12.00
N GLY A 72 4.15 10.36 -11.51
CA GLY A 72 4.30 11.60 -12.28
C GLY A 72 5.71 11.73 -12.86
N THR A 73 6.72 11.67 -11.99
CA THR A 73 8.13 11.78 -12.37
C THR A 73 8.52 10.71 -13.39
N LYS A 74 8.11 9.45 -13.18
CA LYS A 74 8.38 8.36 -14.11
C LYS A 74 7.69 8.54 -15.46
N LEU A 75 6.43 8.97 -15.46
CA LEU A 75 5.71 9.25 -16.70
C LEU A 75 6.39 10.38 -17.48
N GLN A 76 6.79 11.46 -16.82
CA GLN A 76 7.53 12.57 -17.44
C GLN A 76 8.82 12.08 -18.10
N ALA A 77 9.64 11.32 -17.36
CA ALA A 77 10.90 10.78 -17.87
C ALA A 77 10.70 9.91 -19.11
N ILE A 78 9.70 9.02 -19.10
CA ILE A 78 9.39 8.16 -20.25
C ILE A 78 8.89 8.98 -21.45
N VAL A 79 8.02 9.97 -21.22
CA VAL A 79 7.50 10.81 -22.31
C VAL A 79 8.61 11.65 -22.95
N LEU A 80 9.53 12.20 -22.15
CA LEU A 80 10.73 12.90 -22.66
C LEU A 80 11.64 11.96 -23.45
N GLU A 81 11.92 10.77 -22.92
CA GLU A 81 12.72 9.77 -23.63
C GLU A 81 12.09 9.38 -24.97
N LEU A 82 10.77 9.18 -25.01
CA LEU A 82 10.05 8.91 -26.25
C LEU A 82 10.09 10.09 -27.23
N ALA A 83 10.05 11.34 -26.74
CA ALA A 83 10.16 12.53 -27.58
C ALA A 83 11.52 12.57 -28.30
N HIS A 84 12.61 12.27 -27.58
CA HIS A 84 13.94 12.15 -28.17
C HIS A 84 14.04 10.99 -29.15
N LEU A 85 13.54 9.79 -28.80
CA LEU A 85 13.55 8.61 -29.68
C LEU A 85 12.77 8.86 -30.98
N ASN A 86 11.73 9.69 -30.95
CA ASN A 86 10.94 10.06 -32.12
C ASN A 86 11.50 11.26 -32.90
N SER A 87 12.64 11.82 -32.45
CA SER A 87 13.30 12.99 -33.02
C SER A 87 12.35 14.17 -33.20
N LEU A 88 11.59 14.48 -32.15
CA LEU A 88 10.75 15.67 -32.09
C LEU A 88 11.60 16.92 -31.92
N GLU A 89 11.07 18.06 -32.35
CA GLU A 89 11.77 19.34 -32.40
C GLU A 89 12.09 19.91 -31.01
N ASP A 90 13.23 20.60 -30.88
CA ASP A 90 13.72 21.16 -29.61
C ASP A 90 12.69 22.08 -28.95
N ALA A 91 11.96 22.88 -29.75
CA ALA A 91 10.90 23.75 -29.26
C ALA A 91 9.74 22.98 -28.60
N PHE A 92 9.43 21.76 -29.08
CA PHE A 92 8.44 20.90 -28.44
C PHE A 92 8.98 20.32 -27.13
N ILE A 93 10.25 19.93 -27.09
CA ILE A 93 10.89 19.38 -25.89
C ILE A 93 10.92 20.45 -24.78
N GLU A 94 11.33 21.67 -25.10
CA GLU A 94 11.32 22.80 -24.15
C GLU A 94 9.89 23.09 -23.65
N TRP A 95 8.90 23.09 -24.54
CA TRP A 95 7.50 23.25 -24.15
C TRP A 95 7.01 22.10 -23.27
N LEU A 96 7.40 20.85 -23.57
CA LEU A 96 7.05 19.67 -22.79
C LEU A 96 7.61 19.76 -21.37
N GLU A 97 8.84 20.24 -21.20
CA GLU A 97 9.49 20.41 -19.89
C GLU A 97 8.97 21.61 -19.09
N CYS A 98 8.78 22.75 -19.73
CA CYS A 98 8.50 24.01 -19.04
C CYS A 98 7.00 24.30 -18.86
N CYS A 99 6.14 23.75 -19.72
CA CYS A 99 4.72 24.12 -19.75
C CYS A 99 3.79 23.01 -19.25
N ASN A 100 4.27 21.78 -19.05
CA ASN A 100 3.44 20.66 -18.62
C ASN A 100 3.81 20.21 -17.20
N TYR A 101 2.79 19.94 -16.39
CA TYR A 101 2.95 19.59 -14.98
C TYR A 101 2.62 18.12 -14.76
N PHE A 102 3.65 17.28 -14.61
CA PHE A 102 3.49 15.87 -14.29
C PHE A 102 3.45 15.69 -12.76
N CYS A 103 2.23 15.66 -12.21
CA CYS A 103 2.01 15.61 -10.78
C CYS A 103 2.10 14.17 -10.28
N ASN A 104 3.02 13.88 -9.36
CA ASN A 104 2.91 12.62 -8.64
C ASN A 104 1.62 12.60 -7.82
N SER A 105 0.96 11.45 -7.75
CA SER A 105 -0.26 11.32 -6.95
C SER A 105 -0.30 10.04 -6.13
N LEU A 106 -1.07 10.09 -5.04
CA LEU A 106 -1.42 8.97 -4.20
C LEU A 106 -2.94 8.87 -4.15
N VAL A 107 -3.48 7.77 -4.68
CA VAL A 107 -4.88 7.41 -4.53
C VAL A 107 -5.06 6.33 -3.46
N ASP A 108 -6.12 6.43 -2.68
CA ASP A 108 -6.51 5.40 -1.71
C ASP A 108 -8.03 5.34 -1.56
N ARG A 109 -8.59 4.29 -2.17
CA ARG A 109 -9.99 3.88 -2.05
C ARG A 109 -10.11 2.43 -2.47
N ILE A 110 -10.72 1.59 -1.63
CA ILE A 110 -11.04 0.22 -1.99
C ILE A 110 -12.27 0.23 -2.91
N VAL A 111 -12.10 -0.35 -4.10
CA VAL A 111 -13.14 -0.50 -5.12
C VAL A 111 -13.18 -1.98 -5.52
N PRO A 112 -14.04 -2.81 -4.89
CA PRO A 112 -14.16 -4.23 -5.23
C PRO A 112 -14.66 -4.47 -6.66
N GLY A 113 -15.25 -3.45 -7.30
CA GLY A 113 -15.77 -3.50 -8.66
C GLY A 113 -17.27 -3.74 -8.69
N LYS A 114 -17.71 -4.51 -9.69
CA LYS A 114 -19.12 -4.84 -9.90
C LYS A 114 -19.63 -5.77 -8.77
N PRO A 115 -20.80 -5.51 -8.18
CA PRO A 115 -21.42 -6.45 -7.24
C PRO A 115 -21.68 -7.81 -7.88
N ASP A 116 -21.67 -8.88 -7.08
CA ASP A 116 -22.16 -10.18 -7.52
C ASP A 116 -23.65 -10.11 -7.90
N ALA A 117 -24.16 -11.15 -8.56
CA ALA A 117 -25.52 -11.16 -9.09
C ALA A 117 -26.60 -10.95 -7.99
N ALA A 118 -26.40 -11.52 -6.80
CA ALA A 118 -27.37 -11.43 -5.71
C ALA A 118 -27.38 -10.01 -5.10
N MET A 119 -26.21 -9.44 -4.88
CA MET A 119 -26.06 -8.05 -4.43
C MET A 119 -26.56 -7.07 -5.49
N GLN A 120 -26.28 -7.32 -6.78
CA GLN A 120 -26.76 -6.47 -7.88
C GLN A 120 -28.29 -6.46 -7.95
N GLU A 121 -28.97 -7.60 -7.78
CA GLU A 121 -30.43 -7.64 -7.75
C GLU A 121 -30.99 -6.86 -6.55
N THR A 122 -30.36 -7.00 -5.39
CA THR A 122 -30.72 -6.25 -4.18
C THR A 122 -30.59 -4.75 -4.39
N LEU A 123 -29.46 -4.31 -4.96
CA LEU A 123 -29.20 -2.89 -5.26
C LEU A 123 -30.15 -2.35 -6.33
N ASN A 124 -30.41 -3.10 -7.41
CA ASN A 124 -31.37 -2.67 -8.43
C ASN A 124 -32.78 -2.47 -7.87
N LYS A 125 -33.22 -3.36 -6.96
CA LYS A 125 -34.51 -3.21 -6.24
C LYS A 125 -34.52 -1.97 -5.34
N LEU A 126 -33.44 -1.73 -4.60
CA LEU A 126 -33.29 -0.57 -3.72
C LEU A 126 -33.28 0.76 -4.50
N LEU A 127 -32.59 0.78 -5.64
CA LEU A 127 -32.41 1.96 -6.48
C LEU A 127 -33.61 2.23 -7.41
N GLY A 128 -34.42 1.20 -7.71
CA GLY A 128 -35.57 1.29 -8.60
C GLY A 128 -35.20 1.29 -10.10
N TYR A 129 -33.94 1.02 -10.45
CA TYR A 129 -33.48 0.88 -11.83
C TYR A 129 -32.38 -0.19 -11.94
N SER A 130 -32.15 -0.67 -13.17
CA SER A 130 -31.03 -1.57 -13.45
C SER A 130 -29.83 -0.78 -13.99
N ASP A 131 -28.68 -0.96 -13.36
CA ASP A 131 -27.42 -0.34 -13.77
C ASP A 131 -26.40 -1.39 -14.21
N GLY A 132 -26.02 -1.34 -15.49
CA GLY A 132 -25.02 -2.23 -16.08
C GLY A 132 -23.58 -1.87 -15.72
N LEU A 133 -23.34 -0.65 -15.23
CA LEU A 133 -22.04 -0.10 -14.86
C LEU A 133 -21.91 0.12 -13.34
N LEU A 134 -22.83 -0.45 -12.56
CA LEU A 134 -22.83 -0.33 -11.10
C LEU A 134 -21.49 -0.77 -10.51
N THR A 135 -20.88 0.11 -9.72
CA THR A 135 -19.59 -0.13 -9.08
C THR A 135 -19.72 0.16 -7.59
N MET A 136 -19.21 -0.76 -6.76
CA MET A 136 -19.15 -0.58 -5.31
C MET A 136 -17.79 -0.04 -4.88
N SER A 137 -17.77 0.76 -3.82
CA SER A 137 -16.55 1.25 -3.19
C SER A 137 -16.79 1.58 -1.72
N GLU A 138 -15.73 1.69 -0.93
CA GLU A 138 -15.84 2.26 0.41
C GLU A 138 -16.16 3.77 0.37
N VAL A 139 -16.60 4.30 1.52
CA VAL A 139 -16.88 5.73 1.73
C VAL A 139 -15.58 6.55 1.79
N TYR A 140 -14.55 5.99 2.42
CA TYR A 140 -13.24 6.62 2.51
C TYR A 140 -12.65 6.85 1.12
N ARG A 141 -12.00 7.99 0.94
CA ARG A 141 -11.32 8.35 -0.29
C ARG A 141 -10.24 9.36 0.01
N LEU A 142 -9.07 9.15 -0.59
CA LEU A 142 -7.97 10.10 -0.60
C LEU A 142 -7.39 10.15 -2.00
N TRP A 143 -7.18 11.37 -2.49
CA TRP A 143 -6.40 11.66 -3.68
C TRP A 143 -5.46 12.82 -3.36
N ALA A 144 -4.24 12.48 -2.93
CA ALA A 144 -3.20 13.47 -2.71
C ALA A 144 -2.41 13.67 -4.02
N ILE A 145 -2.21 14.92 -4.43
CA ILE A 145 -1.57 15.32 -5.69
C ILE A 145 -0.45 16.29 -5.35
N GLU A 146 0.75 16.01 -5.85
CA GLU A 146 1.88 16.93 -5.75
C GLU A 146 1.68 18.10 -6.72
N GLY A 147 1.62 19.33 -6.20
CA GLY A 147 1.30 20.49 -7.02
C GLY A 147 1.50 21.84 -6.32
N ASN A 148 1.79 22.86 -7.14
CA ASN A 148 1.90 24.25 -6.72
C ASN A 148 0.55 24.99 -6.87
N GLU A 149 0.54 26.31 -6.64
CA GLU A 149 -0.66 27.15 -6.79
C GLU A 149 -1.23 27.15 -8.22
N HIS A 150 -0.39 27.00 -9.25
CA HIS A 150 -0.88 26.86 -10.62
C HIS A 150 -1.67 25.56 -10.78
N VAL A 151 -1.12 24.43 -10.35
CA VAL A 151 -1.81 23.12 -10.35
C VAL A 151 -3.12 23.20 -9.56
N LYS A 152 -3.12 23.81 -8.37
CA LYS A 152 -4.34 24.02 -7.56
C LYS A 152 -5.41 24.82 -8.30
N SER A 153 -5.01 25.86 -9.04
CA SER A 153 -5.94 26.70 -9.80
C SER A 153 -6.62 25.93 -10.95
N ILE A 154 -5.85 25.06 -11.62
CA ILE A 154 -6.36 24.21 -12.72
C ILE A 154 -7.26 23.10 -12.16
N LEU A 155 -6.82 22.44 -11.08
CA LEU A 155 -7.57 21.41 -10.37
C LEU A 155 -8.57 22.01 -9.36
N SER A 156 -9.27 23.09 -9.75
CA SER A 156 -10.20 23.82 -8.88
C SER A 156 -11.34 22.96 -8.32
N PHE A 157 -11.68 21.85 -8.97
CA PHE A 157 -12.65 20.87 -8.47
C PHE A 157 -12.23 20.22 -7.14
N ALA A 158 -10.95 20.27 -6.77
CA ALA A 158 -10.45 19.76 -5.49
C ALA A 158 -11.17 20.41 -4.29
N GLN A 159 -11.73 21.61 -4.45
CA GLN A 159 -12.47 22.30 -3.40
C GLN A 159 -13.83 21.65 -3.08
N VAL A 160 -14.34 20.78 -3.96
CA VAL A 160 -15.64 20.12 -3.78
C VAL A 160 -15.55 18.95 -2.80
N ASP A 161 -14.37 18.35 -2.64
CA ASP A 161 -14.17 17.17 -1.81
C ASP A 161 -12.87 17.28 -1.02
N ASN A 162 -12.98 17.30 0.29
CA ASN A 162 -11.85 17.34 1.23
C ASN A 162 -10.96 16.09 1.21
N GLY A 163 -11.35 15.04 0.48
CA GLY A 163 -10.50 13.92 0.13
C GLY A 163 -9.49 14.20 -1.00
N VAL A 164 -9.63 15.31 -1.74
CA VAL A 164 -8.64 15.74 -2.74
C VAL A 164 -7.70 16.76 -2.12
N ILE A 165 -6.43 16.39 -2.04
CA ILE A 165 -5.40 17.19 -1.39
C ILE A 165 -4.37 17.56 -2.45
N ILE A 166 -4.03 18.84 -2.56
CA ILE A 166 -2.99 19.30 -3.47
C ILE A 166 -1.95 20.03 -2.63
N GLU A 167 -0.74 19.51 -2.58
CA GLU A 167 0.34 20.09 -1.77
C GLU A 167 1.69 20.01 -2.49
N PRO A 168 2.67 20.86 -2.14
CA PRO A 168 4.01 20.79 -2.74
C PRO A 168 4.73 19.46 -2.54
N SER A 169 4.38 18.70 -1.49
CA SER A 169 4.80 17.31 -1.31
C SER A 169 3.64 16.51 -0.71
N ILE A 170 3.53 15.24 -1.12
CA ILE A 170 2.52 14.30 -0.64
C ILE A 170 3.14 13.14 0.16
N ASP A 171 4.43 13.25 0.52
CA ASP A 171 5.17 12.19 1.22
C ASP A 171 4.58 11.86 2.58
N ILE A 172 4.05 12.86 3.29
CA ILE A 172 3.33 12.65 4.55
C ILE A 172 2.17 11.65 4.39
N TYR A 173 1.38 11.78 3.32
CA TYR A 173 0.24 10.88 3.06
C TYR A 173 0.72 9.49 2.64
N ARG A 174 1.84 9.41 1.90
CA ARG A 174 2.48 8.15 1.53
C ARG A 174 2.95 7.41 2.77
N GLU A 175 3.66 8.08 3.67
CA GLU A 175 4.16 7.50 4.91
C GLU A 175 3.02 7.11 5.86
N LEU A 176 2.01 7.97 6.06
CA LEU A 176 0.81 7.62 6.83
C LEU A 176 0.14 6.35 6.30
N LYS A 177 -0.16 6.28 5.00
CA LYS A 177 -0.76 5.09 4.39
C LYS A 177 0.15 3.87 4.49
N LEU A 178 1.45 4.04 4.24
CA LEU A 178 2.42 2.94 4.21
C LEU A 178 2.64 2.33 5.61
N ARG A 179 2.67 3.15 6.67
CA ARG A 179 2.90 2.69 8.04
C ARG A 179 1.60 2.32 8.74
N MET A 180 0.64 3.24 8.80
CA MET A 180 -0.57 3.08 9.61
C MET A 180 -1.55 2.07 9.01
N LEU A 181 -1.79 2.12 7.69
CA LEU A 181 -2.68 1.16 7.03
C LEU A 181 -1.93 -0.10 6.65
N ASN A 182 -0.92 0.03 5.80
CA ASN A 182 -0.21 -1.12 5.23
C ASN A 182 0.67 -1.82 6.27
N GLY A 183 1.33 -1.09 7.16
CA GLY A 183 2.12 -1.66 8.25
C GLY A 183 1.26 -2.40 9.26
N THR A 184 0.14 -1.81 9.72
CA THR A 184 -0.79 -2.51 10.63
C THR A 184 -1.35 -3.79 10.02
N HIS A 185 -1.82 -3.74 8.76
CA HIS A 185 -2.25 -4.94 8.05
C HIS A 185 -1.16 -6.02 8.05
N THR A 186 0.09 -5.63 7.78
CA THR A 186 1.22 -6.55 7.69
C THR A 186 1.55 -7.15 9.07
N MET A 187 1.61 -6.34 10.13
CA MET A 187 1.90 -6.84 11.48
C MET A 187 0.76 -7.68 12.07
N SER A 188 -0.47 -7.52 11.57
CA SER A 188 -1.64 -8.21 12.11
C SER A 188 -2.06 -9.44 11.32
N SER A 189 -1.68 -9.57 10.04
CA SER A 189 -2.23 -10.59 9.15
C SER A 189 -1.96 -12.03 9.60
N GLY A 190 -0.73 -12.34 10.00
CA GLY A 190 -0.40 -13.67 10.51
C GLY A 190 -1.16 -13.99 11.79
N LEU A 191 -1.22 -13.03 12.71
CA LEU A 191 -1.90 -13.18 13.99
C LEU A 191 -3.42 -13.39 13.81
N ALA A 192 -4.06 -12.59 12.95
CA ALA A 192 -5.49 -12.69 12.68
C ALA A 192 -5.87 -14.02 12.02
N ILE A 193 -5.06 -14.50 11.05
CA ILE A 193 -5.26 -15.82 10.44
C ILE A 193 -5.13 -16.92 11.49
N LEU A 194 -4.07 -16.88 12.31
CA LEU A 194 -3.85 -17.86 13.37
C LEU A 194 -4.96 -17.82 14.45
N ALA A 195 -5.62 -16.67 14.64
CA ALA A 195 -6.80 -16.54 15.50
C ALA A 195 -8.10 -17.10 14.87
N GLY A 196 -8.06 -17.57 13.62
CA GLY A 196 -9.24 -18.05 12.90
C GLY A 196 -10.06 -16.96 12.21
N CYS A 197 -9.55 -15.74 12.10
CA CYS A 197 -10.24 -14.66 11.41
C CYS A 197 -9.93 -14.71 9.90
N GLU A 198 -10.96 -14.95 9.08
CA GLU A 198 -10.79 -15.02 7.62
C GLU A 198 -10.61 -13.64 6.98
N THR A 199 -11.39 -12.66 7.45
CA THR A 199 -11.42 -11.29 6.90
C THR A 199 -10.95 -10.26 7.92
N VAL A 200 -10.50 -9.10 7.41
CA VAL A 200 -10.18 -7.93 8.25
C VAL A 200 -11.36 -7.58 9.15
N LYS A 201 -12.59 -7.55 8.61
CA LYS A 201 -13.79 -7.30 9.39
C LYS A 201 -14.02 -8.31 10.50
N ALA A 202 -13.83 -9.62 10.23
CA ALA A 202 -13.97 -10.65 11.25
C ALA A 202 -12.96 -10.46 12.41
N ALA A 203 -11.74 -10.03 12.11
CA ALA A 203 -10.75 -9.68 13.14
C ALA A 203 -11.14 -8.42 13.94
N MET A 204 -11.82 -7.46 13.30
CA MET A 204 -12.35 -6.29 14.00
C MET A 204 -13.62 -6.57 14.82
N ASP A 205 -14.31 -7.68 14.57
CA ASP A 205 -15.46 -8.16 15.36
C ASP A 205 -15.03 -9.00 16.57
N ASP A 206 -13.82 -9.54 16.55
CA ASP A 206 -13.22 -10.22 17.70
C ASP A 206 -12.55 -9.17 18.61
N GLU A 207 -13.06 -9.02 19.84
CA GLU A 207 -12.60 -7.99 20.78
C GLU A 207 -11.10 -8.07 21.08
N THR A 208 -10.57 -9.28 21.29
CA THR A 208 -9.17 -9.53 21.59
C THR A 208 -8.28 -9.16 20.39
N VAL A 209 -8.63 -9.61 19.19
CA VAL A 209 -7.84 -9.31 17.98
C VAL A 209 -7.96 -7.83 17.58
N SER A 210 -9.16 -7.24 17.68
CA SER A 210 -9.36 -5.81 17.42
C SER A 210 -8.57 -4.93 18.38
N ALA A 211 -8.45 -5.31 19.65
CA ALA A 211 -7.66 -4.57 20.63
C ALA A 211 -6.17 -4.58 20.24
N PHE A 212 -5.62 -5.74 19.86
CA PHE A 212 -4.25 -5.83 19.32
C PHE A 212 -4.05 -4.91 18.11
N ILE A 213 -4.96 -4.98 17.12
CA ILE A 213 -4.86 -4.20 15.87
C ILE A 213 -4.90 -2.69 16.16
N ALA A 214 -5.79 -2.25 17.04
CA ALA A 214 -5.90 -0.85 17.43
C ALA A 214 -4.66 -0.39 18.19
N ASP A 215 -4.18 -1.18 19.15
CA ASP A 215 -3.08 -0.78 20.01
C ASP A 215 -1.73 -0.81 19.31
N ILE A 216 -1.46 -1.78 18.43
CA ILE A 216 -0.22 -1.77 17.66
C ILE A 216 -0.18 -0.55 16.73
N MET A 217 -1.31 -0.22 16.10
CA MET A 217 -1.42 0.92 15.20
C MET A 217 -1.20 2.23 15.97
N GLN A 218 -1.96 2.45 17.04
CA GLN A 218 -2.00 3.74 17.71
C GLN A 218 -0.82 3.92 18.68
N GLN A 219 -0.37 2.87 19.35
CA GLN A 219 0.61 3.02 20.43
C GLN A 219 2.05 2.67 20.02
N GLU A 220 2.25 1.91 18.95
CA GLU A 220 3.59 1.47 18.54
C GLU A 220 3.97 1.91 17.13
N ILE A 221 3.01 1.99 16.19
CA ILE A 221 3.26 2.46 14.83
C ILE A 221 3.16 3.98 14.73
N ALA A 222 2.05 4.59 15.18
CA ALA A 222 1.82 6.03 15.09
C ALA A 222 2.96 6.89 15.67
N PRO A 223 3.48 6.63 16.89
CA PRO A 223 4.57 7.44 17.42
C PRO A 223 5.91 7.20 16.71
N ASN A 224 6.04 6.16 15.89
CA ASN A 224 7.30 5.72 15.30
C ASN A 224 7.29 5.74 13.77
N ILE A 225 6.41 6.54 13.16
CA ILE A 225 6.49 6.81 11.72
C ILE A 225 7.86 7.47 11.42
N PRO A 226 8.64 6.97 10.44
CA PRO A 226 9.96 7.50 10.10
C PRO A 226 9.85 8.76 9.23
N TYR A 227 8.97 9.68 9.61
CA TYR A 227 8.70 10.94 8.90
C TYR A 227 8.24 11.99 9.92
N ASP A 228 8.43 13.27 9.60
CA ASP A 228 7.98 14.36 10.47
C ASP A 228 6.45 14.50 10.42
N VAL A 229 5.77 13.82 11.33
CA VAL A 229 4.31 13.79 11.46
C VAL A 229 3.96 14.00 12.93
N SER A 230 3.04 14.93 13.20
CA SER A 230 2.53 15.09 14.57
C SER A 230 1.71 13.88 14.98
N LEU A 231 1.77 13.54 16.26
CA LEU A 231 1.07 12.37 16.78
C LEU A 231 -0.46 12.47 16.60
N ASP A 232 -1.02 13.68 16.69
CA ASP A 232 -2.45 13.94 16.45
C ASP A 232 -2.87 13.60 15.01
N VAL A 233 -2.05 13.97 14.02
CA VAL A 233 -2.31 13.65 12.60
C VAL A 233 -2.23 12.15 12.37
N ALA A 234 -1.23 11.49 12.97
CA ALA A 234 -1.12 10.03 12.90
C ALA A 234 -2.33 9.33 13.55
N HIS A 235 -2.76 9.78 14.73
CA HIS A 235 -3.91 9.20 15.43
C HIS A 235 -5.23 9.41 14.69
N ASP A 236 -5.49 10.60 14.13
CA ASP A 236 -6.66 10.88 13.31
C ASP A 236 -6.69 9.98 12.06
N PHE A 237 -5.55 9.86 11.37
CA PHE A 237 -5.44 8.93 10.24
C PHE A 237 -5.68 7.48 10.68
N GLY A 238 -5.09 7.05 11.80
CA GLY A 238 -5.28 5.72 12.37
C GLY A 238 -6.75 5.42 12.72
N ALA A 239 -7.48 6.40 13.28
CA ALA A 239 -8.90 6.25 13.57
C ALA A 239 -9.72 6.00 12.29
N LYS A 240 -9.42 6.73 11.21
CA LYS A 240 -10.03 6.50 9.89
C LYS A 240 -9.68 5.12 9.33
N VAL A 241 -8.45 4.66 9.51
CA VAL A 241 -8.05 3.30 9.08
C VAL A 241 -8.83 2.23 9.86
N LEU A 242 -8.95 2.36 11.18
CA LEU A 242 -9.69 1.40 12.01
C LEU A 242 -11.19 1.38 11.67
N ASP A 243 -11.78 2.52 11.32
CA ASP A 243 -13.15 2.58 10.79
C ASP A 243 -13.28 1.81 9.48
N ARG A 244 -12.33 1.99 8.55
CA ARG A 244 -12.31 1.25 7.28
C ARG A 244 -12.16 -0.26 7.48
N PHE A 245 -11.35 -0.69 8.44
CA PHE A 245 -11.22 -2.11 8.78
C PHE A 245 -12.53 -2.72 9.29
N ARG A 246 -13.44 -1.90 9.84
CA ARG A 246 -14.78 -2.30 10.29
C ARG A 246 -15.84 -2.28 9.18
N ASN A 247 -15.49 -2.00 7.93
CA ASN A 247 -16.46 -1.95 6.84
C ASN A 247 -17.10 -3.33 6.59
N PRO A 248 -18.42 -3.52 6.81
CA PRO A 248 -19.09 -4.80 6.64
C PRO A 248 -19.32 -5.20 5.17
N HIS A 249 -19.10 -4.28 4.23
CA HIS A 249 -19.37 -4.48 2.81
C HIS A 249 -18.13 -4.84 1.99
N ILE A 250 -16.96 -4.99 2.64
CA ILE A 250 -15.71 -5.37 1.98
C ILE A 250 -15.22 -6.70 2.56
N GLN A 251 -15.17 -7.72 1.70
CA GLN A 251 -14.48 -8.97 2.02
C GLN A 251 -12.98 -8.84 1.74
N HIS A 252 -12.25 -8.24 2.68
CA HIS A 252 -10.80 -8.16 2.61
C HIS A 252 -10.17 -9.35 3.33
N LEU A 253 -9.69 -10.35 2.58
CA LEU A 253 -9.12 -11.58 3.12
C LEU A 253 -7.71 -11.34 3.68
N TRP A 254 -7.47 -11.80 4.92
CA TRP A 254 -6.12 -11.71 5.50
C TRP A 254 -5.08 -12.49 4.69
N LEU A 255 -5.47 -13.63 4.10
CA LEU A 255 -4.58 -14.44 3.26
C LEU A 255 -4.12 -13.70 1.99
N SER A 256 -4.96 -12.81 1.45
CA SER A 256 -4.54 -11.94 0.33
C SER A 256 -3.52 -10.89 0.78
N ILE A 257 -3.62 -10.42 2.02
CA ILE A 257 -2.70 -9.46 2.61
C ILE A 257 -1.31 -10.09 2.85
N THR A 258 -1.23 -11.40 3.13
CA THR A 258 0.05 -12.11 3.36
C THR A 258 0.88 -12.38 2.10
N LEU A 259 0.41 -12.05 0.89
CA LEU A 259 1.23 -12.19 -0.32
C LEU A 259 2.52 -11.36 -0.20
N ASN A 260 3.70 -11.95 -0.40
CA ASN A 260 5.02 -11.31 -0.19
C ASN A 260 5.17 -10.74 1.22
N TYR A 261 4.78 -11.52 2.23
CA TYR A 261 4.79 -11.13 3.64
C TYR A 261 6.16 -10.61 4.11
N SER A 262 7.24 -11.35 3.83
CA SER A 262 8.61 -11.03 4.26
C SER A 262 9.06 -9.66 3.72
N SER A 263 8.87 -9.42 2.42
CA SER A 263 9.22 -8.14 1.79
C SER A 263 8.34 -7.01 2.32
N LYS A 264 7.06 -7.26 2.64
CA LYS A 264 6.16 -6.29 3.27
C LYS A 264 6.61 -5.93 4.69
N ILE A 265 7.01 -6.90 5.51
CA ILE A 265 7.57 -6.63 6.86
C ILE A 265 8.78 -5.71 6.73
N ARG A 266 9.72 -6.04 5.83
CA ARG A 266 10.91 -5.22 5.58
C ARG A 266 10.57 -3.79 5.19
N LEU A 267 9.74 -3.62 4.17
CA LEU A 267 9.46 -2.32 3.58
C LEU A 267 8.55 -1.45 4.44
N ARG A 268 7.58 -2.05 5.15
CA ARG A 268 6.50 -1.33 5.84
C ARG A 268 6.76 -1.17 7.33
N CYS A 269 7.34 -2.18 7.98
CA CYS A 269 7.36 -2.28 9.43
C CYS A 269 8.76 -2.05 10.03
N LEU A 270 9.84 -2.47 9.39
CA LEU A 270 11.19 -2.30 9.96
C LEU A 270 11.62 -0.84 10.18
N PRO A 271 11.31 0.12 9.28
CA PRO A 271 11.59 1.52 9.56
C PRO A 271 10.89 2.05 10.82
N VAL A 272 9.71 1.52 11.15
CA VAL A 272 8.98 1.85 12.39
C VAL A 272 9.72 1.28 13.61
N LEU A 273 10.17 0.03 13.53
CA LEU A 273 10.97 -0.61 14.58
C LEU A 273 12.27 0.15 14.85
N GLN A 274 12.99 0.55 13.79
CA GLN A 274 14.20 1.35 13.91
C GLN A 274 13.92 2.69 14.59
N LYS A 275 12.84 3.38 14.20
CA LYS A 275 12.44 4.65 14.80
C LYS A 275 12.06 4.53 16.27
N HIS A 276 11.47 3.40 16.67
CA HIS A 276 11.21 3.07 18.07
C HIS A 276 12.51 2.94 18.87
N TYR A 277 13.53 2.27 18.31
CA TYR A 277 14.83 2.09 18.95
C TYR A 277 15.69 3.36 19.00
N GLU A 278 15.43 4.35 18.14
CA GLU A 278 16.04 5.69 18.29
C GLU A 278 15.56 6.43 19.55
N LYS A 279 14.40 6.02 20.11
CA LYS A 279 13.75 6.67 21.26
C LYS A 279 13.85 5.87 22.54
N THR A 280 13.98 4.55 22.43
CA THR A 280 13.95 3.61 23.56
C THR A 280 14.91 2.44 23.32
N ASP A 281 15.49 1.86 24.37
CA ASP A 281 16.31 0.64 24.25
C ASP A 281 15.50 -0.65 24.54
N ALA A 282 14.17 -0.60 24.40
CA ALA A 282 13.27 -1.69 24.74
C ALA A 282 12.53 -2.23 23.52
N ALA A 283 12.31 -3.54 23.48
CA ALA A 283 11.53 -4.17 22.42
C ALA A 283 10.04 -3.75 22.50
N PRO A 284 9.43 -3.31 21.39
CA PRO A 284 8.00 -2.99 21.37
C PRO A 284 7.15 -4.27 21.45
N GLU A 285 6.34 -4.40 22.50
CA GLU A 285 5.65 -5.63 22.88
C GLU A 285 4.69 -6.17 21.80
N LEU A 286 3.84 -5.30 21.22
CA LEU A 286 2.85 -5.72 20.21
C LEU A 286 3.52 -5.94 18.85
N PHE A 287 4.54 -5.15 18.52
CA PHE A 287 5.36 -5.36 17.34
C PHE A 287 6.08 -6.71 17.42
N SER A 288 6.70 -7.05 18.56
CA SER A 288 7.32 -8.36 18.77
C SER A 288 6.32 -9.50 18.65
N LEU A 289 5.08 -9.32 19.13
CA LEU A 289 4.00 -10.30 18.95
C LEU A 289 3.60 -10.46 17.48
N GLY A 290 3.39 -9.36 16.75
CA GLY A 290 3.08 -9.41 15.32
C GLY A 290 4.20 -10.06 14.50
N PHE A 291 5.46 -9.80 14.85
CA PHE A 291 6.62 -10.43 14.19
C PHE A 291 6.71 -11.93 14.51
N ALA A 292 6.44 -12.31 15.77
CA ALA A 292 6.36 -13.73 16.15
C ALA A 292 5.23 -14.45 15.41
N ALA A 293 4.08 -13.81 15.24
CA ALA A 293 2.96 -14.35 14.47
C ALA A 293 3.30 -14.50 12.99
N TYR A 294 4.08 -13.58 12.41
CA TYR A 294 4.65 -13.73 11.07
C TYR A 294 5.54 -14.99 10.97
N ILE A 295 6.48 -15.18 11.91
CA ILE A 295 7.36 -16.38 11.93
C ILE A 295 6.52 -17.66 12.04
N TYR A 296 5.47 -17.64 12.87
CA TYR A 296 4.59 -18.79 13.05
C TYR A 296 3.74 -19.07 11.81
N PHE A 297 3.15 -18.05 11.20
CA PHE A 297 2.38 -18.18 9.96
C PHE A 297 3.22 -18.81 8.83
N MET A 298 4.50 -18.49 8.77
CA MET A 298 5.47 -19.02 7.79
C MET A 298 5.85 -20.50 8.03
N LYS A 299 5.32 -21.15 9.08
CA LYS A 299 5.53 -22.58 9.35
C LYS A 299 4.73 -23.44 8.38
N ALA A 300 5.35 -23.83 7.27
CA ALA A 300 4.80 -24.81 6.36
C ALA A 300 4.85 -26.23 6.98
N ILE A 301 3.75 -26.97 6.84
CA ILE A 301 3.64 -28.37 7.29
C ILE A 301 3.57 -29.35 6.11
N THR A 302 3.33 -28.88 4.89
CA THR A 302 3.23 -29.72 3.69
C THR A 302 3.80 -28.99 2.48
N ILE A 303 4.41 -29.75 1.57
CA ILE A 303 4.88 -29.27 0.27
C ILE A 303 4.09 -29.98 -0.82
N ARG A 304 3.57 -29.23 -1.80
CA ARG A 304 2.91 -29.77 -3.00
C ARG A 304 3.33 -28.95 -4.21
N ASP A 305 3.86 -29.60 -5.25
CA ASP A 305 4.28 -28.95 -6.50
C ASP A 305 5.22 -27.75 -6.29
N GLY A 306 6.19 -27.89 -5.39
CA GLY A 306 7.16 -26.82 -5.06
C GLY A 306 6.55 -25.65 -4.28
N LYS A 307 5.30 -25.75 -3.84
CA LYS A 307 4.62 -24.74 -3.01
C LYS A 307 4.51 -25.21 -1.56
N TYR A 308 4.57 -24.25 -0.65
CA TYR A 308 4.60 -24.45 0.79
C TYR A 308 3.24 -24.12 1.40
N TYR A 309 2.73 -25.03 2.23
CA TYR A 309 1.41 -24.90 2.82
C TYR A 309 1.48 -24.98 4.34
N GLY A 310 0.90 -23.99 5.01
CA GLY A 310 0.60 -24.05 6.43
C GLY A 310 -0.73 -24.75 6.69
N ASP A 311 -1.07 -24.89 7.97
CA ASP A 311 -2.33 -25.45 8.44
C ASP A 311 -2.94 -24.56 9.52
N LEU A 312 -4.23 -24.32 9.37
CA LEU A 312 -5.05 -23.64 10.35
C LEU A 312 -6.24 -24.54 10.66
N HIS A 313 -6.20 -25.21 11.81
CA HIS A 313 -7.28 -26.09 12.29
C HIS A 313 -7.71 -27.14 11.25
N GLY A 314 -6.77 -27.73 10.52
CA GLY A 314 -7.04 -28.73 9.48
C GLY A 314 -7.37 -28.14 8.09
N ALA A 315 -7.45 -26.82 7.97
CA ALA A 315 -7.57 -26.13 6.69
C ALA A 315 -6.18 -25.68 6.21
N SER A 316 -5.78 -26.16 5.03
CA SER A 316 -4.49 -25.80 4.44
C SER A 316 -4.54 -24.42 3.77
N TYR A 317 -3.51 -23.61 3.97
CA TYR A 317 -3.35 -22.32 3.30
C TYR A 317 -1.99 -22.23 2.60
N LEU A 318 -1.95 -21.56 1.44
CA LEU A 318 -0.74 -21.37 0.65
C LEU A 318 0.09 -20.20 1.21
N ILE A 319 1.38 -20.46 1.47
CA ILE A 319 2.34 -19.42 1.83
C ILE A 319 2.95 -18.87 0.55
N GLN A 320 2.47 -17.70 0.13
CA GLN A 320 2.95 -17.00 -1.09
C GLN A 320 4.04 -16.00 -0.72
N ASP A 321 5.25 -16.50 -0.49
CA ASP A 321 6.37 -15.69 -0.04
C ASP A 321 7.71 -16.21 -0.56
N GLU A 322 8.66 -15.30 -0.83
CA GLU A 322 10.00 -15.63 -1.34
C GLU A 322 10.84 -16.44 -0.34
N LEU A 323 10.57 -16.32 0.96
CA LEU A 323 11.29 -17.03 2.02
C LEU A 323 10.59 -18.32 2.46
N ALA A 324 9.50 -18.75 1.80
CA ALA A 324 8.72 -19.92 2.24
C ALA A 324 9.56 -21.20 2.38
N GLU A 325 10.45 -21.48 1.42
CA GLU A 325 11.38 -22.61 1.49
C GLU A 325 12.37 -22.49 2.65
N THR A 326 12.93 -21.30 2.84
CA THR A 326 13.89 -21.01 3.91
C THR A 326 13.25 -21.23 5.27
N PHE A 327 12.04 -20.72 5.48
CA PHE A 327 11.29 -20.93 6.72
C PHE A 327 10.97 -22.41 6.94
N TYR A 328 10.54 -23.15 5.90
CA TYR A 328 10.29 -24.58 6.01
C TYR A 328 11.53 -25.35 6.52
N LYS A 329 12.70 -25.08 5.94
CA LYS A 329 13.97 -25.71 6.36
C LYS A 329 14.34 -25.34 7.79
N ARG A 330 14.25 -24.05 8.15
CA ARG A 330 14.58 -23.56 9.50
C ARG A 330 13.65 -24.17 10.56
N TRP A 331 12.34 -24.22 10.29
CA TRP A 331 11.35 -24.85 11.18
C TRP A 331 11.58 -26.36 11.39
N ALA A 332 12.11 -27.06 10.38
CA ALA A 332 12.41 -28.49 10.50
C ALA A 332 13.71 -28.78 11.26
N GLY A 333 14.68 -27.86 11.23
CA GLY A 333 16.04 -28.10 11.73
C GLY A 333 16.42 -27.40 13.02
N LEU A 334 15.66 -26.40 13.48
CA LEU A 334 16.05 -25.52 14.58
C LEU A 334 15.07 -25.54 15.75
N SER A 335 15.58 -25.30 16.95
CA SER A 335 14.74 -24.93 18.09
C SER A 335 14.16 -23.52 17.89
N VAL A 336 13.05 -23.21 18.57
CA VAL A 336 12.40 -21.89 18.47
C VAL A 336 13.38 -20.72 18.70
N PRO A 337 14.24 -20.71 19.75
CA PRO A 337 15.20 -19.62 19.93
C PRO A 337 16.24 -19.52 18.81
N ALA A 338 16.71 -20.65 18.28
CA ALA A 338 17.68 -20.67 17.18
C ALA A 338 17.05 -20.19 15.87
N LEU A 339 15.81 -20.62 15.58
CA LEU A 339 15.01 -20.16 14.46
C LEU A 339 14.83 -18.64 14.49
N VAL A 340 14.37 -18.10 15.62
CA VAL A 340 14.14 -16.64 15.75
C VAL A 340 15.45 -15.89 15.56
N LYS A 341 16.54 -16.33 16.19
CA LYS A 341 17.84 -15.70 16.02
C LYS A 341 18.30 -15.70 14.55
N GLU A 342 18.23 -16.84 13.86
CA GLU A 342 18.62 -16.92 12.44
C GLU A 342 17.76 -16.06 11.53
N VAL A 343 16.44 -16.02 11.78
CA VAL A 343 15.55 -15.14 11.03
C VAL A 343 15.95 -13.68 11.25
N LEU A 344 16.17 -13.24 12.49
CA LEU A 344 16.48 -11.84 12.81
C LEU A 344 17.89 -11.42 12.36
N SER A 345 18.85 -12.33 12.34
CA SER A 345 20.23 -12.06 11.90
C SER A 345 20.44 -12.08 10.39
N ASP A 346 19.38 -12.24 9.59
CA ASP A 346 19.44 -12.24 8.13
C ASP A 346 19.64 -10.81 7.56
N GLY A 347 20.82 -10.25 7.83
CA GLY A 347 21.21 -8.89 7.45
C GLY A 347 21.04 -8.58 5.96
N PRO A 348 21.45 -9.46 5.02
CA PRO A 348 21.22 -9.25 3.59
C PRO A 348 19.75 -9.11 3.23
N PHE A 349 18.86 -9.89 3.88
CA PHE A 349 17.44 -9.77 3.62
C PHE A 349 16.85 -8.50 4.24
N TRP A 350 17.08 -8.25 5.53
CA TRP A 350 16.47 -7.13 6.26
C TRP A 350 17.12 -5.77 5.99
N GLY A 351 18.33 -5.76 5.45
CA GLY A 351 19.18 -4.57 5.34
C GLY A 351 19.89 -4.20 6.65
N THR A 352 19.68 -4.95 7.73
CA THR A 352 20.31 -4.77 9.05
C THR A 352 20.20 -6.04 9.89
N ASP A 353 21.04 -6.19 10.92
CA ASP A 353 20.93 -7.28 11.89
C ASP A 353 19.92 -6.93 12.99
N LEU A 354 18.72 -7.49 12.89
CA LEU A 354 17.66 -7.25 13.89
C LEU A 354 17.95 -7.96 15.22
N ALA A 355 18.83 -8.97 15.23
CA ALA A 355 19.22 -9.65 16.45
C ALA A 355 20.15 -8.80 17.33
N ALA A 356 20.77 -7.76 16.75
CA ALA A 356 21.57 -6.77 17.48
C ALA A 356 20.71 -5.77 18.26
N LEU A 357 19.40 -5.69 18.00
CA LEU A 357 18.50 -4.80 18.75
C LEU A 357 18.29 -5.31 20.19
N PRO A 358 18.49 -4.46 21.21
CA PRO A 358 18.38 -4.86 22.60
C PRO A 358 17.04 -5.55 22.91
N ASN A 359 17.12 -6.75 23.48
CA ASN A 359 15.99 -7.57 23.92
C ASN A 359 14.99 -8.01 22.82
N PHE A 360 15.18 -7.63 21.56
CA PHE A 360 14.20 -7.94 20.50
C PHE A 360 14.10 -9.43 20.22
N THR A 361 15.25 -10.12 20.06
CA THR A 361 15.29 -11.57 19.85
C THR A 361 14.59 -12.34 20.97
N GLN A 362 14.80 -11.91 22.21
CA GLN A 362 14.17 -12.54 23.37
C GLN A 362 12.66 -12.30 23.37
N ALA A 363 12.21 -11.05 23.16
CA ALA A 363 10.80 -10.71 23.09
C ALA A 363 10.07 -11.52 22.00
N VAL A 364 10.61 -11.56 20.78
CA VAL A 364 10.02 -12.36 19.68
C VAL A 364 9.99 -13.85 20.02
N THR A 365 11.05 -14.39 20.62
CA THR A 365 11.12 -15.80 21.04
C THR A 365 10.05 -16.14 22.07
N ASP A 366 9.85 -15.27 23.07
CA ASP A 366 8.86 -15.47 24.13
C ASP A 366 7.43 -15.41 23.58
N LYS A 367 7.14 -14.44 22.70
CA LYS A 367 5.84 -14.36 22.02
C LYS A 367 5.60 -15.58 21.14
N LEU A 368 6.60 -16.05 20.39
CA LEU A 368 6.45 -17.23 19.53
C LEU A 368 6.19 -18.50 20.35
N ASN A 369 6.92 -18.70 21.45
CA ASN A 369 6.65 -19.80 22.38
C ASN A 369 5.25 -19.71 23.00
N SER A 370 4.78 -18.50 23.34
CA SER A 370 3.43 -18.29 23.85
C SER A 370 2.37 -18.67 22.81
N LEU A 371 2.53 -18.22 21.55
CA LEU A 371 1.62 -18.57 20.46
C LEU A 371 1.53 -20.09 20.25
N ILE A 372 2.65 -20.80 20.31
CA ILE A 372 2.72 -22.26 20.12
C ILE A 372 2.06 -23.00 21.29
N ASN A 373 2.31 -22.57 22.53
CA ASN A 373 1.95 -23.35 23.72
C ASN A 373 0.59 -22.97 24.32
N GLN A 374 0.19 -21.70 24.18
CA GLN A 374 -1.02 -21.15 24.83
C GLN A 374 -2.10 -20.77 23.82
N GLY A 375 -1.75 -20.59 22.54
CA GLY A 375 -2.66 -20.12 21.52
C GLY A 375 -2.66 -18.59 21.37
N VAL A 376 -3.40 -18.12 20.36
CA VAL A 376 -3.33 -16.72 19.93
C VAL A 376 -4.02 -15.77 20.90
N LYS A 377 -5.23 -16.08 21.36
CA LYS A 377 -6.04 -15.18 22.20
C LYS A 377 -5.38 -14.92 23.55
N GLU A 378 -4.97 -15.99 24.23
CA GLU A 378 -4.27 -15.93 25.52
C GLU A 378 -2.93 -15.16 25.40
N THR A 379 -2.23 -15.31 24.27
CA THR A 379 -0.99 -14.57 24.02
C THR A 379 -1.25 -13.07 23.81
N ILE A 380 -2.34 -12.70 23.13
CA ILE A 380 -2.74 -11.30 22.96
C ILE A 380 -3.11 -10.70 24.33
N GLU A 381 -4.01 -11.33 25.07
CA GLU A 381 -4.50 -10.84 26.37
C GLU A 381 -3.38 -10.65 27.38
N SER A 382 -2.45 -11.63 27.46
CA SER A 382 -1.28 -11.53 28.34
C SER A 382 -0.32 -10.42 27.90
N THR A 383 -0.20 -10.14 26.60
CA THR A 383 0.63 -9.05 26.07
C THR A 383 0.02 -7.68 26.38
N LEU A 384 -1.29 -7.51 26.15
CA LEU A 384 -2.01 -6.27 26.45
C LEU A 384 -2.01 -5.97 27.96
N SER A 385 -2.17 -7.00 28.79
CA SER A 385 -2.14 -6.86 30.26
C SER A 385 -0.77 -6.41 30.77
N LYS A 386 0.34 -6.98 30.25
CA LYS A 386 1.69 -6.56 30.63
C LYS A 386 1.99 -5.12 30.25
N LYS A 387 1.46 -4.66 29.11
CA LYS A 387 1.61 -3.28 28.65
C LYS A 387 0.92 -2.29 29.58
N THR A 388 -0.28 -2.61 30.05
CA THR A 388 -1.05 -1.78 31.00
C THR A 388 -0.31 -1.58 32.33
N ILE A 389 0.56 -2.51 32.73
CA ILE A 389 1.36 -2.41 33.97
C ILE A 389 2.65 -1.59 33.77
N ALA A 390 3.14 -1.50 32.53
CA ALA A 390 4.40 -0.84 32.18
C ALA A 390 4.23 0.63 31.72
N ALA A 391 3.03 1.03 31.31
CA ALA A 391 2.64 2.41 30.99
C ALA A 391 2.13 3.14 32.24
#